data_AF-A0A838TXQ5-F1
#
_entry.id   AF-A0A838TXQ5-F1
#
_cell.length_a   1.000
_cell.length_b   1.000
_cell.length_c   1.000
_cell.angle_alpha   90.00
_cell.angle_beta   90.00
_cell.angle_gamma   90.00
#
_symmetry.space_group_name_H-M   'P 1'
#
loop_
_entity.id
_entity.type
_entity.pdbx_description
1 polymer ?
#
loop_
_entity_poly.entity_id
_entity_poly.type
_entity_poly.pdbx_seq_one_letter_code
_entity_poly.pdbx_strand_id
1 'polypeptide(L)'
;MTNSSIKKTLLIWSVVLVVILASYLVRERFVAEKNLNYVRSLPPVVVILSEDGFSPQEITIEKGQTVEFKTTKGKPFWPASDLHPSHLIYPEFDPLEPVSSDKVWSFQFDKVGQWHYHDHLFPYYRGVVNVILAKNITKVSDCDETLSSAVEGDKFRCGDELITYKLKKEGLASAMTTLSELYNRDPFWRENCHELTHLLGQQAYLEFSKKGSIPIGPETAYCGYGFFHGFMEGLFASGGNVDEGRKLCAYMENQVIDKMKFVGTACYHGIGHGLVDGSDKKSWGNALKLLRPGLDMCDKVAETSGDHSRCYSGAFNSIWIAIGSSQWGLQVDKVNPYGLCEQLQVKYRSACYADAMIAVMKVTDRNFSAGLGLVEKIKEDLYARSAVSMLSGLTSRDYVGKNDWADIILACHNSQKRLVNDCLTSFAAGLVEFGEPNKEYEKAIIFCNSPDLIGEEKKLCFQRIISYFNVIYSPEKIKSLEGMLK
;
A
#
# COMPACT_ATOMS: atom_id res chain seq x y z
N MET A 1 44.63 -19.48 20.88
CA MET A 1 43.52 -20.33 21.37
C MET A 1 43.64 -21.71 20.75
N THR A 2 43.57 -22.79 21.53
CA THR A 2 43.70 -24.16 21.01
C THR A 2 42.44 -24.58 20.24
N ASN A 3 42.59 -25.43 19.22
CA ASN A 3 41.50 -25.97 18.40
C ASN A 3 40.39 -26.64 19.26
N SER A 4 40.75 -27.15 20.44
CA SER A 4 39.80 -27.69 21.43
C SER A 4 38.91 -26.64 22.10
N SER A 5 39.40 -25.41 22.31
CA SER A 5 38.64 -24.34 22.95
C SER A 5 37.56 -23.79 22.00
N ILE A 6 37.89 -23.64 20.72
CA ILE A 6 36.97 -23.14 19.69
C ILE A 6 35.82 -24.13 19.48
N LYS A 7 36.11 -25.44 19.44
CA LYS A 7 35.08 -26.50 19.33
C LYS A 7 34.11 -26.52 20.51
N LYS A 8 34.60 -26.32 21.75
CA LYS A 8 33.74 -26.25 22.94
C LYS A 8 32.83 -25.02 22.90
N THR A 9 33.36 -23.86 22.50
CA THR A 9 32.56 -22.63 22.38
C THR A 9 31.50 -22.76 21.29
N LEU A 10 31.85 -23.30 20.11
CA LEU A 10 30.89 -23.57 19.03
C LEU A 10 29.78 -24.55 19.47
N LEU A 11 30.14 -25.60 20.22
CA LEU A 11 29.16 -26.56 20.74
C LEU A 11 28.19 -25.88 21.73
N ILE A 12 28.70 -25.06 22.65
CA ILE A 12 27.86 -24.31 23.59
C ILE A 12 26.89 -23.37 22.85
N TRP A 13 27.38 -22.59 21.88
CA TRP A 13 26.51 -21.72 21.08
C TRP A 13 25.48 -22.50 20.26
N SER A 14 25.86 -23.66 19.72
CA SER A 14 24.90 -24.52 18.98
C SER A 14 23.79 -25.06 19.89
N VAL A 15 24.13 -25.47 21.12
CA VAL A 15 23.15 -25.93 22.11
C VAL A 15 22.25 -24.78 22.54
N VAL A 16 22.81 -23.60 22.81
CA VAL A 16 22.03 -22.39 23.15
C VAL A 16 21.07 -22.03 22.02
N LEU A 17 21.53 -22.05 20.77
CA LEU A 17 20.69 -21.76 19.61
C LEU A 17 19.54 -22.78 19.49
N VAL A 18 19.82 -24.07 19.66
CA VAL A 18 18.81 -25.14 19.64
C VAL A 18 17.80 -24.98 20.77
N VAL A 19 18.23 -24.61 21.97
CA VAL A 19 17.33 -24.36 23.10
C VAL A 19 16.46 -23.13 22.86
N ILE A 20 17.01 -22.05 22.30
CA ILE A 20 16.25 -20.86 21.91
C ILE A 20 15.22 -21.21 20.84
N LEU A 21 15.62 -21.93 19.78
CA LEU A 21 14.73 -22.40 18.72
C LEU A 21 13.63 -23.33 19.26
N ALA A 22 13.97 -24.27 20.13
CA ALA A 22 12.98 -25.18 20.73
C ALA A 22 12.01 -24.43 21.65
N SER A 23 12.52 -23.50 22.47
CA SER A 23 11.70 -22.66 23.35
C SER A 23 10.76 -21.75 22.54
N TYR A 24 11.27 -21.20 21.44
CA TYR A 24 10.48 -20.45 20.47
C TYR A 24 9.36 -21.32 19.90
N LEU A 25 9.69 -22.49 19.31
CA LEU A 25 8.71 -23.41 18.73
C LEU A 25 7.64 -23.91 19.73
N VAL A 26 8.02 -24.12 21.00
CA VAL A 26 7.06 -24.50 22.06
C VAL A 26 6.13 -23.34 22.40
N ARG A 27 6.67 -22.12 22.55
CA ARG A 27 5.88 -20.90 22.76
C ARG A 27 4.90 -20.69 21.61
N GLU A 28 5.36 -20.89 20.38
CA GLU A 28 4.55 -20.77 19.15
C GLU A 28 3.34 -21.71 19.16
N ARG A 29 3.57 -23.00 19.42
CA ARG A 29 2.49 -23.98 19.53
C ARG A 29 1.49 -23.64 20.63
N PHE A 30 1.98 -23.21 21.79
CA PHE A 30 1.13 -22.87 22.92
C PHE A 30 0.24 -21.65 22.63
N VAL A 31 0.76 -20.63 21.95
CA VAL A 31 -0.02 -19.45 21.53
C VAL A 31 -1.08 -19.84 20.49
N ALA A 32 -0.72 -20.65 19.50
CA ALA A 32 -1.66 -21.13 18.47
C ALA A 32 -2.81 -21.95 19.07
N GLU A 33 -2.51 -22.89 19.99
CA GLU A 33 -3.54 -23.67 20.69
C GLU A 33 -4.46 -22.80 21.53
N LYS A 34 -3.91 -21.81 22.25
CA LYS A 34 -4.71 -20.89 23.06
C LYS A 34 -5.66 -20.05 22.21
N ASN A 35 -5.19 -19.53 21.07
CA ASN A 35 -6.01 -18.75 20.15
C ASN A 35 -7.12 -19.62 19.53
N LEU A 36 -6.80 -20.83 19.10
CA LEU A 36 -7.78 -21.78 18.55
C LEU A 36 -8.87 -22.12 19.57
N ASN A 37 -8.48 -22.34 20.84
CA ASN A 37 -9.41 -22.64 21.91
C ASN A 37 -10.30 -21.44 22.26
N TYR A 38 -9.75 -20.23 22.23
CA TYR A 38 -10.53 -19.00 22.44
C TYR A 38 -11.58 -18.81 21.34
N VAL A 39 -11.19 -18.88 20.06
CA VAL A 39 -12.12 -18.74 18.93
C VAL A 39 -13.21 -19.81 18.96
N ARG A 40 -12.85 -21.06 19.27
CA ARG A 40 -13.84 -22.15 19.48
C ARG A 40 -14.78 -21.92 20.66
N SER A 41 -14.39 -21.10 21.63
CA SER A 41 -15.22 -20.77 22.79
C SER A 41 -16.19 -19.61 22.53
N LEU A 42 -16.00 -18.85 21.45
CA LEU A 42 -16.90 -17.75 21.10
C LEU A 42 -18.28 -18.31 20.71
N PRO A 43 -19.37 -17.83 21.33
CA PRO A 43 -20.70 -18.24 20.91
C PRO A 43 -20.98 -17.76 19.48
N PRO A 44 -21.74 -18.53 18.68
CA PRO A 44 -22.15 -18.07 17.37
C PRO A 44 -23.01 -16.80 17.47
N VAL A 45 -22.81 -15.86 16.55
CA VAL A 45 -23.70 -14.71 16.41
C VAL A 45 -24.88 -15.09 15.53
N VAL A 46 -26.10 -14.79 15.97
CA VAL A 46 -27.32 -15.16 15.24
C VAL A 46 -27.83 -13.97 14.44
N VAL A 47 -28.07 -14.19 13.15
CA VAL A 47 -28.75 -13.27 12.23
C VAL A 47 -30.07 -13.90 11.79
N ILE A 48 -31.17 -13.16 11.91
CA ILE A 48 -32.52 -13.63 11.58
C ILE A 48 -33.06 -12.82 10.41
N LEU A 49 -33.46 -13.51 9.33
CA LEU A 49 -34.21 -12.93 8.22
C LEU A 49 -35.71 -12.91 8.54
N SER A 50 -36.30 -11.72 8.64
CA SER A 50 -37.74 -11.48 8.77
C SER A 50 -38.30 -10.76 7.53
N GLU A 51 -39.57 -10.35 7.56
CA GLU A 51 -40.16 -9.52 6.50
C GLU A 51 -39.47 -8.15 6.36
N ASP A 52 -38.90 -7.63 7.46
CA ASP A 52 -38.17 -6.35 7.51
C ASP A 52 -36.70 -6.48 7.07
N GLY A 53 -36.21 -7.72 6.87
CA GLY A 53 -34.84 -8.03 6.44
C GLY A 53 -33.99 -8.75 7.49
N PHE A 54 -32.67 -8.72 7.29
CA PHE A 54 -31.73 -9.33 8.23
C PHE A 54 -31.63 -8.49 9.51
N SER A 55 -31.74 -9.15 10.66
CA SER A 55 -31.62 -8.53 11.98
C SER A 55 -30.69 -9.36 12.89
N PRO A 56 -29.62 -8.77 13.44
CA PRO A 56 -29.11 -7.43 13.12
C PRO A 56 -28.71 -7.31 11.64
N GLN A 57 -28.87 -6.13 11.05
CA GLN A 57 -28.48 -5.89 9.66
C GLN A 57 -26.96 -5.82 9.50
N GLU A 58 -26.27 -5.31 10.52
CA GLU A 58 -24.82 -5.24 10.59
C GLU A 58 -24.36 -5.90 11.90
N ILE A 59 -23.36 -6.77 11.81
CA ILE A 59 -22.73 -7.42 12.97
C ILE A 59 -21.22 -7.24 12.89
N THR A 60 -20.57 -7.24 14.06
CA THR A 60 -19.12 -7.31 14.19
C THR A 60 -18.76 -8.59 14.92
N ILE A 61 -17.87 -9.39 14.33
CA ILE A 61 -17.44 -10.69 14.84
C ILE A 61 -15.92 -10.82 14.79
N GLU A 62 -15.36 -11.76 15.52
CA GLU A 62 -13.93 -12.04 15.51
C GLU A 62 -13.56 -13.06 14.42
N LYS A 63 -12.32 -13.00 13.90
CA LYS A 63 -11.78 -13.98 12.94
C LYS A 63 -11.95 -15.39 13.49
N GLY A 64 -12.57 -16.26 12.70
CA GLY A 64 -12.90 -17.64 13.02
C GLY A 64 -14.14 -17.80 13.88
N GLN A 65 -14.87 -16.73 14.22
CA GLN A 65 -16.18 -16.83 14.84
C GLN A 65 -17.22 -17.30 13.80
N THR A 66 -18.21 -18.05 14.28
CA THR A 66 -19.31 -18.56 13.45
C THR A 66 -20.52 -17.62 13.51
N VAL A 67 -21.19 -17.43 12.37
CA VAL A 67 -22.51 -16.77 12.29
C VAL A 67 -23.55 -17.81 11.92
N GLU A 68 -24.66 -17.82 12.64
CA GLU A 68 -25.84 -18.61 12.35
C GLU A 68 -26.91 -17.74 11.68
N PHE A 69 -27.32 -18.12 10.48
CA PHE A 69 -28.41 -17.51 9.76
C PHE A 69 -29.68 -18.35 9.92
N LYS A 70 -30.78 -17.68 10.25
CA LYS A 70 -32.12 -18.27 10.45
C LYS A 70 -33.15 -17.41 9.75
N THR A 71 -34.36 -17.94 9.55
CA THR A 71 -35.49 -17.13 9.06
C THR A 71 -36.75 -17.37 9.88
N THR A 72 -37.58 -16.33 10.03
CA THR A 72 -38.92 -16.41 10.60
C THR A 72 -40.03 -16.27 9.55
N LYS A 73 -39.67 -16.20 8.26
CA LYS A 73 -40.61 -15.97 7.15
C LYS A 73 -41.43 -17.21 6.76
N GLY A 74 -41.08 -18.38 7.28
CA GLY A 74 -41.67 -19.66 6.86
C GLY A 74 -41.34 -20.05 5.41
N LYS A 75 -40.44 -19.32 4.73
CA LYS A 75 -39.98 -19.57 3.35
C LYS A 75 -38.48 -19.90 3.34
N PRO A 76 -37.97 -20.65 2.35
CA PRO A 76 -36.54 -20.84 2.18
C PRO A 76 -35.81 -19.50 2.05
N PHE A 77 -34.54 -19.51 2.44
CA PHE A 77 -33.66 -18.34 2.43
C PHE A 77 -32.24 -18.77 2.02
N TRP A 78 -31.44 -17.83 1.56
CA TRP A 78 -30.11 -18.11 1.01
C TRP A 78 -29.18 -16.91 1.27
N PRO A 79 -28.59 -16.79 2.48
CA PRO A 79 -27.63 -15.73 2.78
C PRO A 79 -26.32 -16.00 2.03
N ALA A 80 -25.96 -15.16 1.06
CA ALA A 80 -24.79 -15.33 0.22
C ALA A 80 -23.99 -14.04 0.07
N SER A 81 -22.67 -14.19 -0.08
CA SER A 81 -21.75 -13.08 -0.30
C SER A 81 -22.13 -12.25 -1.52
N ASP A 82 -21.87 -10.94 -1.46
CA ASP A 82 -21.89 -10.12 -2.66
C ASP A 82 -20.80 -10.56 -3.67
N LEU A 83 -20.87 -10.16 -4.94
CA LEU A 83 -21.93 -9.43 -5.62
C LEU A 83 -22.98 -10.39 -6.17
N HIS A 84 -24.27 -10.08 -6.02
CA HIS A 84 -25.36 -10.81 -6.66
C HIS A 84 -25.26 -10.75 -8.21
N PRO A 85 -25.48 -11.86 -8.95
CA PRO A 85 -25.73 -13.23 -8.49
C PRO A 85 -24.45 -14.08 -8.40
N SER A 86 -23.26 -13.47 -8.50
CA SER A 86 -21.99 -14.15 -8.70
C SER A 86 -21.28 -14.61 -7.42
N HIS A 87 -21.57 -13.98 -6.28
CA HIS A 87 -21.01 -14.24 -4.95
C HIS A 87 -19.47 -14.24 -4.87
N LEU A 88 -18.81 -13.45 -5.72
CA LEU A 88 -17.37 -13.52 -5.91
C LEU A 88 -16.53 -12.78 -4.85
N ILE A 89 -17.13 -12.02 -3.93
CA ILE A 89 -16.38 -11.24 -2.93
C ILE A 89 -15.84 -12.15 -1.82
N TYR A 90 -16.68 -13.05 -1.30
CA TYR A 90 -16.29 -14.13 -0.41
C TYR A 90 -16.96 -15.43 -0.87
N PRO A 91 -16.43 -16.11 -1.91
CA PRO A 91 -17.09 -17.25 -2.55
C PRO A 91 -17.45 -18.41 -1.63
N GLU A 92 -16.68 -18.59 -0.55
CA GLU A 92 -16.95 -19.63 0.45
C GLU A 92 -18.17 -19.29 1.34
N PHE A 93 -18.53 -18.00 1.45
CA PHE A 93 -19.72 -17.54 2.17
C PHE A 93 -20.96 -17.65 1.27
N ASP A 94 -21.29 -18.89 0.92
CA ASP A 94 -22.42 -19.24 0.05
C ASP A 94 -22.91 -20.66 0.40
N PRO A 95 -24.19 -20.85 0.78
CA PRO A 95 -24.82 -22.16 0.93
C PRO A 95 -24.84 -23.00 -0.34
N LEU A 96 -24.67 -22.39 -1.52
CA LEU A 96 -24.80 -22.95 -2.88
C LEU A 96 -26.19 -23.45 -3.26
N GLU A 97 -27.13 -23.52 -2.31
CA GLU A 97 -28.54 -23.87 -2.51
C GLU A 97 -29.46 -23.20 -1.48
N PRO A 98 -30.77 -23.06 -1.76
CA PRO A 98 -31.74 -22.53 -0.80
C PRO A 98 -31.80 -23.35 0.50
N VAL A 99 -31.71 -22.67 1.65
CA VAL A 99 -31.85 -23.26 2.98
C VAL A 99 -33.32 -23.28 3.38
N SER A 100 -33.82 -24.44 3.82
CA SER A 100 -35.21 -24.60 4.29
C SER A 100 -35.51 -23.71 5.51
N SER A 101 -36.74 -23.25 5.66
CA SER A 101 -37.14 -22.28 6.69
C SER A 101 -37.05 -22.79 8.13
N ASP A 102 -37.06 -24.10 8.32
CA ASP A 102 -36.91 -24.80 9.60
C ASP A 102 -35.45 -25.11 9.97
N LYS A 103 -34.49 -24.77 9.07
CA LYS A 103 -33.07 -25.03 9.27
C LYS A 103 -32.30 -23.77 9.65
N VAL A 104 -31.15 -24.01 10.27
CA VAL A 104 -30.10 -23.03 10.53
C VAL A 104 -28.97 -23.28 9.57
N TRP A 105 -28.43 -22.24 8.95
CA TRP A 105 -27.18 -22.33 8.20
C TRP A 105 -26.09 -21.57 8.92
N SER A 106 -24.94 -22.20 9.09
CA SER A 106 -23.82 -21.66 9.87
C SER A 106 -22.60 -21.50 9.00
N PHE A 107 -21.90 -20.37 9.13
CA PHE A 107 -20.67 -20.10 8.40
C PHE A 107 -19.60 -19.52 9.32
N GLN A 108 -18.38 -20.05 9.24
CA GLN A 108 -17.23 -19.58 10.00
C GLN A 108 -16.45 -18.55 9.17
N PHE A 109 -16.25 -17.35 9.73
CA PHE A 109 -15.59 -16.27 9.02
C PHE A 109 -14.09 -16.23 9.31
N ASP A 110 -13.29 -16.89 8.47
CA ASP A 110 -11.84 -16.94 8.64
C ASP A 110 -11.07 -15.79 7.95
N LYS A 111 -11.77 -14.95 7.19
CA LYS A 111 -11.18 -13.78 6.53
C LYS A 111 -11.68 -12.53 7.24
N VAL A 112 -10.77 -11.78 7.86
CA VAL A 112 -11.05 -10.43 8.42
C VAL A 112 -11.56 -9.52 7.29
N GLY A 113 -12.28 -8.45 7.60
CA GLY A 113 -12.76 -7.47 6.61
C GLY A 113 -14.25 -7.18 6.74
N GLN A 114 -14.75 -6.29 5.88
CA GLN A 114 -16.17 -5.96 5.79
C GLN A 114 -16.81 -6.74 4.65
N TRP A 115 -17.69 -7.68 4.98
CA TRP A 115 -18.33 -8.58 4.03
C TRP A 115 -19.80 -8.24 3.87
N HIS A 116 -20.14 -7.68 2.72
CA HIS A 116 -21.52 -7.45 2.32
C HIS A 116 -22.14 -8.75 1.81
N TYR A 117 -23.42 -8.94 2.11
CA TYR A 117 -24.18 -10.13 1.71
C TYR A 117 -25.65 -9.80 1.51
N HIS A 118 -26.35 -10.72 0.85
CA HIS A 118 -27.78 -10.61 0.56
C HIS A 118 -28.47 -11.97 0.67
N ASP A 119 -29.80 -11.95 0.69
CA ASP A 119 -30.59 -13.17 0.44
C ASP A 119 -30.67 -13.41 -1.07
N HIS A 120 -30.13 -14.52 -1.59
CA HIS A 120 -30.08 -14.77 -3.03
C HIS A 120 -31.47 -14.91 -3.67
N LEU A 121 -32.47 -15.40 -2.91
CA LEU A 121 -33.84 -15.52 -3.39
C LEU A 121 -34.54 -14.15 -3.45
N PHE A 122 -34.18 -13.24 -2.55
CA PHE A 122 -34.71 -11.90 -2.40
C PHE A 122 -33.58 -10.86 -2.17
N PRO A 123 -32.80 -10.49 -3.22
CA PRO A 123 -31.52 -9.74 -3.09
C PRO A 123 -31.60 -8.31 -2.54
N TYR A 124 -32.81 -7.83 -2.28
CA TYR A 124 -33.05 -6.54 -1.61
C TYR A 124 -32.89 -6.64 -0.10
N TYR A 125 -32.97 -7.84 0.50
CA TYR A 125 -32.53 -8.05 1.88
C TYR A 125 -31.01 -8.18 1.89
N ARG A 126 -30.37 -7.28 2.64
CA ARG A 126 -28.91 -7.14 2.69
C ARG A 126 -28.42 -6.98 4.10
N GLY A 127 -27.21 -7.41 4.35
CA GLY A 127 -26.51 -7.17 5.61
C GLY A 127 -25.00 -7.05 5.44
N VAL A 128 -24.33 -6.78 6.54
CA VAL A 128 -22.88 -6.60 6.62
C VAL A 128 -22.30 -7.38 7.79
N VAL A 129 -21.23 -8.12 7.55
CA VAL A 129 -20.43 -8.78 8.60
C VAL A 129 -19.05 -8.13 8.63
N ASN A 130 -18.76 -7.40 9.71
CA ASN A 130 -17.43 -6.87 9.98
C ASN A 130 -16.65 -7.91 10.78
N VAL A 131 -15.73 -8.61 10.13
CA VAL A 131 -14.83 -9.56 10.79
C VAL A 131 -13.60 -8.79 11.21
N ILE A 132 -13.27 -8.78 12.50
CA ILE A 132 -12.08 -8.15 13.10
C ILE A 132 -11.13 -9.21 13.64
N LEU A 133 -9.87 -8.86 13.91
CA LEU A 133 -8.99 -9.77 14.64
C LEU A 133 -9.53 -10.02 16.07
N ALA A 134 -9.35 -11.24 16.56
CA ALA A 134 -9.91 -11.75 17.82
C ALA A 134 -9.34 -11.12 19.10
N LYS A 135 -8.56 -10.04 18.97
CA LYS A 135 -7.81 -9.42 20.06
C LYS A 135 -8.03 -7.91 20.01
N ASN A 136 -8.16 -7.28 21.18
CA ASN A 136 -8.10 -5.82 21.29
C ASN A 136 -6.70 -5.35 20.88
N ILE A 137 -6.57 -4.90 19.63
CA ILE A 137 -5.33 -4.35 19.08
C ILE A 137 -5.27 -2.88 19.48
N THR A 138 -4.41 -2.57 20.45
CA THR A 138 -4.33 -1.22 21.02
C THR A 138 -2.91 -0.67 21.10
N LYS A 139 -1.90 -1.54 20.95
CA LYS A 139 -0.48 -1.21 20.95
C LYS A 139 0.26 -2.03 19.90
N VAL A 140 1.41 -1.53 19.47
CA VAL A 140 2.24 -2.18 18.43
C VAL A 140 2.64 -3.60 18.81
N SER A 141 2.90 -3.87 20.09
CA SER A 141 3.21 -5.24 20.56
C SER A 141 2.03 -6.22 20.48
N ASP A 142 0.82 -5.76 20.18
CA ASP A 142 -0.29 -6.65 19.84
C ASP A 142 -0.19 -7.21 18.42
N CYS A 143 0.65 -6.60 17.57
CA CYS A 143 0.99 -7.07 16.23
C CYS A 143 2.33 -7.81 16.18
N ASP A 144 2.94 -8.07 17.34
CA ASP A 144 4.17 -8.85 17.49
C ASP A 144 3.87 -10.30 17.82
N GLU A 145 4.34 -11.24 17.00
CA GLU A 145 4.34 -12.70 17.24
C GLU A 145 3.01 -13.31 17.75
N THR A 146 1.92 -12.56 17.92
CA THR A 146 0.57 -13.11 18.13
C THR A 146 -0.03 -13.65 16.83
N LEU A 147 0.77 -13.66 15.76
CA LEU A 147 0.42 -14.06 14.40
C LEU A 147 1.57 -14.84 13.72
N SER A 148 2.47 -15.46 14.46
CA SER A 148 3.54 -16.34 13.96
C SER A 148 3.03 -17.71 13.46
N SER A 149 1.72 -17.94 13.51
CA SER A 149 0.99 -18.95 12.72
C SER A 149 0.09 -18.34 11.64
N ALA A 150 0.12 -17.02 11.48
CA ALA A 150 -0.80 -16.28 10.64
C ALA A 150 -0.19 -16.02 9.26
N VAL A 151 -1.06 -16.08 8.26
CA VAL A 151 -0.74 -15.73 6.89
C VAL A 151 -0.24 -14.28 6.88
N GLU A 152 0.72 -13.92 6.04
CA GLU A 152 1.27 -12.56 5.90
C GLU A 152 0.20 -11.45 5.90
N GLY A 153 -0.96 -11.74 5.30
CA GLY A 153 -2.14 -10.86 5.30
C GLY A 153 -2.73 -10.55 6.68
N ASP A 154 -2.61 -11.43 7.67
CA ASP A 154 -3.07 -11.16 9.05
C ASP A 154 -2.14 -10.17 9.76
N LYS A 155 -0.82 -10.26 9.52
CA LYS A 155 0.14 -9.30 10.09
C LYS A 155 -0.13 -7.92 9.51
N PHE A 156 -0.21 -7.80 8.19
CA PHE A 156 -0.55 -6.55 7.51
C PHE A 156 -1.83 -5.92 8.11
N ARG A 157 -2.89 -6.72 8.22
CA ARG A 157 -4.17 -6.32 8.77
C ARG A 157 -4.10 -5.85 10.21
N CYS A 158 -3.32 -6.50 11.07
CA CYS A 158 -3.13 -6.03 12.45
C CYS A 158 -2.60 -4.60 12.49
N GLY A 159 -1.62 -4.31 11.63
CA GLY A 159 -1.07 -2.95 11.50
C GLY A 159 -2.13 -1.95 11.07
N ASP A 160 -2.92 -2.27 10.04
CA ASP A 160 -4.02 -1.42 9.56
C ASP A 160 -5.10 -1.18 10.64
N GLU A 161 -5.56 -2.25 11.32
CA GLU A 161 -6.54 -2.15 12.41
C GLU A 161 -6.00 -1.31 13.57
N LEU A 162 -4.73 -1.48 13.94
CA LEU A 162 -4.08 -0.70 14.99
C LEU A 162 -4.01 0.78 14.62
N ILE A 163 -3.54 1.09 13.41
CA ILE A 163 -3.41 2.46 12.91
C ILE A 163 -4.78 3.12 12.83
N THR A 164 -5.79 2.40 12.34
CA THR A 164 -7.18 2.85 12.27
C THR A 164 -7.79 3.08 13.66
N TYR A 165 -7.52 2.19 14.61
CA TYR A 165 -7.93 2.36 16.01
C TYR A 165 -7.33 3.65 16.59
N LYS A 166 -6.04 3.88 16.39
CA LYS A 166 -5.32 5.08 16.84
C LYS A 166 -5.86 6.34 16.18
N LEU A 167 -6.13 6.32 14.88
CA LEU A 167 -6.78 7.42 14.16
C LEU A 167 -8.12 7.80 14.82
N LYS A 168 -9.02 6.83 15.02
CA LYS A 168 -10.38 7.07 15.52
C LYS A 168 -10.42 7.50 16.99
N LYS A 169 -9.49 7.01 17.82
CA LYS A 169 -9.47 7.30 19.26
C LYS A 169 -8.61 8.49 19.65
N GLU A 170 -7.51 8.72 18.95
CA GLU A 170 -6.44 9.63 19.36
C GLU A 170 -6.07 10.65 18.26
N GLY A 171 -6.55 10.47 17.03
CA GLY A 171 -6.32 11.38 15.89
C GLY A 171 -5.15 11.00 15.00
N LEU A 172 -4.98 11.75 13.89
CA LEU A 172 -4.02 11.41 12.83
C LEU A 172 -2.57 11.37 13.31
N ALA A 173 -2.16 12.29 14.19
CA ALA A 173 -0.80 12.34 14.71
C ALA A 173 -0.42 11.05 15.45
N SER A 174 -1.34 10.50 16.26
CA SER A 174 -1.12 9.23 16.98
C SER A 174 -1.05 8.04 16.01
N ALA A 175 -1.90 8.03 14.97
CA ALA A 175 -1.86 7.02 13.91
C ALA A 175 -0.50 7.03 13.17
N MET A 176 0.03 8.21 12.84
CA MET A 176 1.32 8.37 12.17
C MET A 176 2.52 8.04 13.05
N THR A 177 2.44 8.32 14.36
CA THR A 177 3.45 7.85 15.32
C THR A 177 3.45 6.32 15.38
N THR A 178 2.26 5.70 15.41
CA THR A 178 2.11 4.25 15.42
C THR A 178 2.67 3.59 14.15
N LEU A 179 2.41 4.18 12.98
CA LEU A 179 3.04 3.77 11.72
C LEU A 179 4.57 3.82 11.80
N SER A 180 5.12 4.91 12.37
CA SER A 180 6.57 5.08 12.52
C SER A 180 7.18 4.03 13.47
N GLU A 181 6.46 3.66 14.53
CA GLU A 181 6.86 2.59 15.44
C GLU A 181 6.85 1.21 14.75
N LEU A 182 5.83 0.93 13.93
CA LEU A 182 5.75 -0.29 13.12
C LEU A 182 6.90 -0.35 12.12
N TYR A 183 7.13 0.73 11.37
CA TYR A 183 8.22 0.86 10.40
C TYR A 183 9.57 0.49 11.02
N ASN A 184 9.87 0.99 12.22
CA ASN A 184 11.16 0.76 12.88
C ASN A 184 11.32 -0.64 13.47
N ARG A 185 10.26 -1.45 13.48
CA ARG A 185 10.24 -2.71 14.22
C ARG A 185 10.83 -3.87 13.43
N ASP A 186 10.44 -4.05 12.18
CA ASP A 186 10.92 -5.13 11.34
C ASP A 186 10.78 -4.82 9.83
N PRO A 187 11.50 -5.55 8.95
CA PRO A 187 11.50 -5.29 7.51
C PRO A 187 10.12 -5.35 6.85
N PHE A 188 9.23 -6.21 7.31
CA PHE A 188 7.90 -6.39 6.69
C PHE A 188 7.09 -5.10 6.78
N TRP A 189 7.13 -4.39 7.90
CA TRP A 189 6.42 -3.10 8.03
C TRP A 189 7.02 -2.01 7.16
N ARG A 190 8.34 -1.99 6.97
CA ARG A 190 9.00 -1.03 6.07
C ARG A 190 8.57 -1.23 4.63
N GLU A 191 8.56 -2.48 4.18
CA GLU A 191 8.15 -2.86 2.83
C GLU A 191 6.68 -2.52 2.57
N ASN A 192 5.82 -2.65 3.58
CA ASN A 192 4.39 -2.39 3.51
C ASN A 192 3.96 -0.98 3.96
N CYS A 193 4.91 -0.09 4.28
CA CYS A 193 4.57 1.20 4.88
C CYS A 193 3.71 2.08 3.95
N HIS A 194 4.00 2.06 2.65
CA HIS A 194 3.22 2.82 1.66
C HIS A 194 1.76 2.38 1.62
N GLU A 195 1.51 1.07 1.63
CA GLU A 195 0.14 0.53 1.62
C GLU A 195 -0.60 0.86 2.92
N LEU A 196 0.10 0.82 4.07
CA LEU A 196 -0.50 1.22 5.34
C LEU A 196 -0.85 2.71 5.39
N THR A 197 -0.01 3.60 4.84
CA THR A 197 -0.34 5.03 4.75
C THR A 197 -1.50 5.28 3.79
N HIS A 198 -1.59 4.51 2.72
CA HIS A 198 -2.70 4.53 1.78
C HIS A 198 -4.03 4.18 2.47
N LEU A 199 -4.11 3.07 3.20
CA LEU A 199 -5.31 2.71 3.98
C LEU A 199 -5.65 3.75 5.05
N LEU A 200 -4.64 4.27 5.76
CA LEU A 200 -4.81 5.37 6.70
C LEU A 200 -5.42 6.61 6.04
N GLY A 201 -4.99 6.95 4.81
CA GLY A 201 -5.56 8.03 4.01
C GLY A 201 -7.04 7.85 3.73
N GLN A 202 -7.46 6.66 3.30
CA GLN A 202 -8.88 6.35 3.05
C GLN A 202 -9.71 6.49 4.34
N GLN A 203 -9.23 5.94 5.46
CA GLN A 203 -9.93 6.05 6.75
C GLN A 203 -9.98 7.50 7.26
N ALA A 204 -8.90 8.27 7.06
CA ALA A 204 -8.86 9.68 7.42
C ALA A 204 -9.85 10.51 6.60
N TYR A 205 -10.07 10.20 5.32
CA TYR A 205 -11.11 10.84 4.53
C TYR A 205 -12.49 10.62 5.15
N LEU A 206 -12.83 9.37 5.49
CA LEU A 206 -14.12 9.05 6.12
C LEU A 206 -14.31 9.74 7.46
N GLU A 207 -13.24 9.84 8.25
CA GLU A 207 -13.27 10.41 9.60
C GLU A 207 -13.35 11.95 9.60
N PHE A 208 -12.64 12.62 8.70
CA PHE A 208 -12.43 14.08 8.76
C PHE A 208 -13.20 14.88 7.72
N SER A 209 -13.51 14.32 6.53
CA SER A 209 -14.16 15.07 5.44
C SER A 209 -15.49 15.71 5.86
N LYS A 210 -16.25 15.03 6.73
CA LYS A 210 -17.54 15.53 7.26
C LYS A 210 -17.39 16.52 8.41
N LYS A 211 -16.21 16.62 9.03
CA LYS A 211 -15.94 17.48 10.20
C LYS A 211 -15.44 18.87 9.81
N GLY A 212 -15.14 19.11 8.53
CA GLY A 212 -14.76 20.42 7.99
C GLY A 212 -13.30 20.83 8.28
N SER A 213 -12.53 20.01 8.99
CA SER A 213 -11.09 20.21 9.18
C SER A 213 -10.34 18.90 9.01
N ILE A 214 -9.24 18.93 8.26
CA ILE A 214 -8.38 17.78 8.03
C ILE A 214 -7.01 18.12 8.63
N PRO A 215 -6.60 17.47 9.72
CA PRO A 215 -5.27 17.70 10.28
C PRO A 215 -4.24 17.16 9.29
N ILE A 216 -3.45 18.02 8.66
CA ILE A 216 -2.34 17.63 7.76
C ILE A 216 -1.05 18.17 8.35
N GLY A 217 -0.01 17.33 8.39
CA GLY A 217 1.33 17.68 8.80
C GLY A 217 2.40 16.98 7.95
N PRO A 218 3.69 17.31 8.11
CA PRO A 218 4.78 16.69 7.35
C PRO A 218 4.80 15.16 7.39
N GLU A 219 4.29 14.56 8.47
CA GLU A 219 4.14 13.11 8.62
C GLU A 219 3.26 12.45 7.55
N THR A 220 2.39 13.22 6.89
CA THR A 220 1.57 12.74 5.76
C THR A 220 2.36 12.45 4.49
N ALA A 221 3.62 12.89 4.42
CA ALA A 221 4.53 12.56 3.33
C ALA A 221 5.26 11.22 3.53
N TYR A 222 5.21 10.63 4.74
CA TYR A 222 5.94 9.39 5.03
C TYR A 222 5.59 8.26 4.05
N CYS A 223 6.61 7.47 3.73
CA CYS A 223 6.47 6.28 2.89
C CYS A 223 5.93 6.61 1.48
N GLY A 224 6.46 7.67 0.87
CA GLY A 224 6.15 8.09 -0.50
C GLY A 224 4.73 8.59 -0.67
N TYR A 225 4.24 9.43 0.24
CA TYR A 225 2.95 10.13 0.12
C TYR A 225 1.70 9.24 0.01
N GLY A 226 1.77 7.96 0.41
CA GLY A 226 0.64 7.02 0.30
C GLY A 226 -0.66 7.53 0.95
N PHE A 227 -0.56 8.32 2.03
CA PHE A 227 -1.70 8.99 2.66
C PHE A 227 -2.55 9.80 1.68
N PHE A 228 -1.93 10.60 0.81
CA PHE A 228 -2.67 11.43 -0.14
C PHE A 228 -3.35 10.62 -1.23
N HIS A 229 -2.75 9.50 -1.64
CA HIS A 229 -3.34 8.58 -2.61
C HIS A 229 -4.64 8.01 -2.04
N GLY A 230 -4.56 7.40 -0.86
CA GLY A 230 -5.74 6.83 -0.20
C GLY A 230 -6.79 7.86 0.19
N PHE A 231 -6.39 9.07 0.58
CA PHE A 231 -7.35 10.14 0.89
C PHE A 231 -8.19 10.55 -0.33
N MET A 232 -7.57 10.64 -1.51
CA MET A 232 -8.28 10.91 -2.77
C MET A 232 -9.14 9.72 -3.20
N GLU A 233 -8.68 8.49 -3.03
CA GLU A 233 -9.50 7.32 -3.28
C GLU A 233 -10.74 7.28 -2.40
N GLY A 234 -10.61 7.61 -1.12
CA GLY A 234 -11.75 7.72 -0.20
C GLY A 234 -12.81 8.70 -0.70
N LEU A 235 -12.39 9.81 -1.30
CA LEU A 235 -13.28 10.78 -1.95
C LEU A 235 -14.05 10.16 -3.12
N PHE A 236 -13.36 9.56 -4.09
CA PHE A 236 -14.01 9.01 -5.28
C PHE A 236 -14.87 7.78 -4.94
N ALA A 237 -14.42 6.92 -4.02
CA ALA A 237 -15.20 5.80 -3.50
C ALA A 237 -16.50 6.25 -2.80
N SER A 238 -16.51 7.47 -2.24
CA SER A 238 -17.68 8.08 -1.61
C SER A 238 -18.58 8.85 -2.59
N GLY A 239 -18.31 8.77 -3.90
CA GLY A 239 -19.07 9.44 -4.95
C GLY A 239 -18.63 10.87 -5.23
N GLY A 240 -17.48 11.29 -4.71
CA GLY A 240 -16.90 12.60 -5.00
C GLY A 240 -16.48 12.76 -6.46
N ASN A 241 -16.40 14.02 -6.92
CA ASN A 241 -16.01 14.34 -8.29
C ASN A 241 -14.66 15.07 -8.37
N VAL A 242 -14.14 15.23 -9.59
CA VAL A 242 -12.83 15.86 -9.84
C VAL A 242 -12.74 17.32 -9.37
N ASP A 243 -13.84 18.07 -9.39
CA ASP A 243 -13.85 19.45 -8.90
C ASP A 243 -13.74 19.51 -7.38
N GLU A 244 -14.37 18.58 -6.68
CA GLU A 244 -14.20 18.39 -5.24
C GLU A 244 -12.76 17.98 -4.92
N GLY A 245 -12.19 17.04 -5.68
CA GLY A 245 -10.80 16.62 -5.55
C GLY A 245 -9.82 17.80 -5.69
N ARG A 246 -9.99 18.62 -6.73
CA ARG A 246 -9.18 19.83 -6.93
C ARG A 246 -9.29 20.81 -5.76
N LYS A 247 -10.51 21.11 -5.30
CA LYS A 247 -10.73 22.01 -4.15
C LYS A 247 -10.07 21.47 -2.89
N LEU A 248 -10.13 20.16 -2.70
CA LEU A 248 -9.53 19.47 -1.57
C LEU A 248 -8.01 19.50 -1.62
N CYS A 249 -7.40 19.30 -2.79
CA CYS A 249 -5.95 19.46 -2.96
C CYS A 249 -5.50 20.89 -2.62
N ALA A 250 -6.19 21.91 -3.15
CA ALA A 250 -5.89 23.30 -2.84
C ALA A 250 -6.07 23.61 -1.33
N TYR A 251 -7.11 23.05 -0.70
CA TYR A 251 -7.31 23.18 0.74
C TYR A 251 -6.14 22.59 1.52
N MET A 252 -5.74 21.33 1.24
CA MET A 252 -4.66 20.65 1.95
C MET A 252 -3.32 21.35 1.75
N GLU A 253 -3.00 21.79 0.53
CA GLU A 253 -1.75 22.53 0.25
C GLU A 253 -1.68 23.83 1.05
N ASN A 254 -2.78 24.61 1.08
CA ASN A 254 -2.82 25.87 1.83
C ASN A 254 -2.65 25.69 3.36
N GLN A 255 -3.00 24.53 3.92
CA GLN A 255 -2.81 24.27 5.35
C GLN A 255 -1.33 24.11 5.74
N VAL A 256 -0.49 23.71 4.80
CA VAL A 256 0.89 23.30 5.09
C VAL A 256 1.93 23.94 4.19
N ILE A 257 1.57 24.89 3.32
CA ILE A 257 2.46 25.54 2.36
C ILE A 257 3.74 26.13 3.00
N ASP A 258 3.64 26.62 4.24
CA ASP A 258 4.77 27.17 4.99
C ASP A 258 5.69 26.10 5.61
N LYS A 259 5.21 24.85 5.71
CA LYS A 259 5.87 23.73 6.39
C LYS A 259 6.36 22.66 5.42
N MET A 260 5.62 22.44 4.34
CA MET A 260 5.84 21.40 3.33
C MET A 260 5.38 21.93 1.98
N LYS A 261 6.22 21.79 0.97
CA LYS A 261 5.89 22.15 -0.42
C LYS A 261 5.36 20.92 -1.16
N PHE A 262 4.74 21.13 -2.33
CA PHE A 262 4.33 20.04 -3.24
C PHE A 262 3.28 19.04 -2.72
N VAL A 263 2.55 19.37 -1.65
CA VAL A 263 1.36 18.58 -1.24
C VAL A 263 0.33 18.52 -2.37
N GLY A 264 0.12 19.64 -3.08
CA GLY A 264 -0.75 19.66 -4.25
C GLY A 264 -0.33 18.63 -5.31
N THR A 265 0.96 18.51 -5.57
CA THR A 265 1.53 17.55 -6.53
C THR A 265 1.24 16.09 -6.16
N ALA A 266 1.44 15.71 -4.89
CA ALA A 266 1.11 14.37 -4.40
C ALA A 266 -0.42 14.12 -4.42
N CYS A 267 -1.20 15.15 -4.10
CA CYS A 267 -2.66 15.07 -4.15
C CYS A 267 -3.20 14.87 -5.57
N TYR A 268 -2.69 15.61 -6.57
CA TYR A 268 -3.08 15.40 -7.98
C TYR A 268 -2.70 14.01 -8.49
N HIS A 269 -1.57 13.45 -8.04
CA HIS A 269 -1.26 12.04 -8.30
C HIS A 269 -2.32 11.12 -7.69
N GLY A 270 -2.69 11.34 -6.42
CA GLY A 270 -3.78 10.62 -5.77
C GLY A 270 -5.12 10.71 -6.50
N ILE A 271 -5.43 11.86 -7.11
CA ILE A 271 -6.62 11.99 -7.97
C ILE A 271 -6.56 11.00 -9.13
N GLY A 272 -5.48 11.04 -9.90
CA GLY A 272 -5.30 10.12 -11.02
C GLY A 272 -5.40 8.66 -10.60
N HIS A 273 -4.82 8.34 -9.44
CA HIS A 273 -4.82 6.99 -8.90
C HIS A 273 -6.24 6.47 -8.64
N GLY A 274 -7.09 7.28 -8.00
CA GLY A 274 -8.49 6.93 -7.71
C GLY A 274 -9.45 6.97 -8.91
N LEU A 275 -9.00 7.42 -10.09
CA LEU A 275 -9.82 7.55 -11.29
C LEU A 275 -9.80 6.32 -12.22
N VAL A 276 -8.90 5.36 -11.99
CA VAL A 276 -8.89 4.10 -12.72
C VAL A 276 -9.76 3.08 -12.00
N ASP A 277 -10.88 2.71 -12.62
CA ASP A 277 -11.92 1.90 -12.02
C ASP A 277 -12.18 0.63 -12.83
N GLY A 278 -12.27 -0.51 -12.13
CA GLY A 278 -12.60 -1.82 -12.67
C GLY A 278 -14.06 -2.22 -12.53
N SER A 279 -14.96 -1.32 -12.11
CA SER A 279 -16.38 -1.64 -11.88
C SER A 279 -17.12 -2.07 -13.16
N ASP A 280 -16.76 -1.51 -14.32
CA ASP A 280 -17.33 -1.90 -15.62
C ASP A 280 -16.65 -3.15 -16.20
N LYS A 281 -17.29 -4.31 -15.99
CA LYS A 281 -16.85 -5.60 -16.53
C LYS A 281 -16.72 -5.63 -18.06
N LYS A 282 -17.38 -4.74 -18.81
CA LYS A 282 -17.25 -4.67 -20.28
C LYS A 282 -15.88 -4.15 -20.72
N SER A 283 -15.16 -3.50 -19.81
CA SER A 283 -13.83 -2.94 -20.03
C SER A 283 -12.71 -3.90 -19.62
N TRP A 284 -13.04 -5.00 -18.93
CA TRP A 284 -12.06 -6.02 -18.49
C TRP A 284 -11.30 -6.65 -19.67
N GLY A 285 -10.05 -7.00 -19.42
CA GLY A 285 -9.11 -7.49 -20.44
C GLY A 285 -8.59 -6.40 -21.39
N ASN A 286 -8.98 -5.13 -21.23
CA ASN A 286 -8.53 -4.03 -22.06
C ASN A 286 -8.06 -2.83 -21.23
N ALA A 287 -6.74 -2.74 -21.02
CA ALA A 287 -6.13 -1.69 -20.21
C ALA A 287 -6.46 -0.27 -20.71
N LEU A 288 -6.52 -0.04 -22.04
CA LEU A 288 -6.84 1.26 -22.60
C LEU A 288 -8.29 1.69 -22.32
N LYS A 289 -9.25 0.75 -22.33
CA LYS A 289 -10.65 1.05 -21.99
C LYS A 289 -10.81 1.43 -20.52
N LEU A 290 -10.11 0.73 -19.62
CA LEU A 290 -10.13 1.01 -18.18
C LEU A 290 -9.44 2.34 -17.84
N LEU A 291 -8.37 2.67 -18.55
CA LEU A 291 -7.57 3.87 -18.31
C LEU A 291 -8.18 5.15 -18.89
N ARG A 292 -8.81 5.09 -20.06
CA ARG A 292 -9.22 6.29 -20.81
C ARG A 292 -10.16 7.23 -20.04
N PRO A 293 -11.20 6.76 -19.33
CA PRO A 293 -12.06 7.64 -18.55
C PRO A 293 -11.27 8.47 -17.51
N GLY A 294 -10.29 7.84 -16.85
CA GLY A 294 -9.44 8.53 -15.88
C GLY A 294 -8.54 9.58 -16.53
N LEU A 295 -7.96 9.31 -17.71
CA LEU A 295 -7.18 10.31 -18.45
C LEU A 295 -8.02 11.49 -18.93
N ASP A 296 -9.25 11.23 -19.41
CA ASP A 296 -10.19 12.28 -19.84
C ASP A 296 -10.63 13.17 -18.66
N MET A 297 -10.64 12.62 -17.45
CA MET A 297 -10.89 13.36 -16.21
C MET A 297 -9.65 14.14 -15.75
N CYS A 298 -8.45 13.55 -15.86
CA CYS A 298 -7.19 14.25 -15.60
C CYS A 298 -7.00 15.46 -16.52
N ASP A 299 -7.45 15.39 -17.77
CA ASP A 299 -7.45 16.53 -18.72
C ASP A 299 -8.31 17.72 -18.25
N LYS A 300 -9.20 17.52 -17.26
CA LYS A 300 -10.14 18.55 -16.76
C LYS A 300 -9.82 19.03 -15.34
N VAL A 301 -9.08 18.26 -14.56
CA VAL A 301 -8.89 18.52 -13.13
C VAL A 301 -7.74 19.47 -12.81
N ALA A 302 -6.77 19.59 -13.71
CA ALA A 302 -5.53 20.33 -13.48
C ALA A 302 -5.50 21.65 -14.27
N GLU A 303 -4.96 22.70 -13.66
CA GLU A 303 -4.82 24.01 -14.32
C GLU A 303 -3.44 24.17 -14.96
N THR A 304 -2.42 23.52 -14.40
CA THR A 304 -1.03 23.60 -14.88
C THR A 304 -0.62 22.33 -15.63
N SER A 305 0.36 22.43 -16.52
CA SER A 305 0.94 21.25 -17.18
C SER A 305 1.60 20.28 -16.19
N GLY A 306 2.09 20.80 -15.06
CA GLY A 306 2.65 20.00 -13.97
C GLY A 306 1.59 19.12 -13.30
N ASP A 307 0.46 19.70 -12.93
CA ASP A 307 -0.63 18.97 -12.27
C ASP A 307 -1.27 17.93 -13.20
N HIS A 308 -1.40 18.24 -14.49
CA HIS A 308 -1.84 17.28 -15.50
C HIS A 308 -0.92 16.05 -15.52
N SER A 309 0.39 16.28 -15.59
CA SER A 309 1.40 15.21 -15.61
C SER A 309 1.30 14.33 -14.36
N ARG A 310 1.04 14.93 -13.19
CA ARG A 310 0.88 14.20 -11.93
C ARG A 310 -0.38 13.36 -11.89
N CYS A 311 -1.51 13.91 -12.33
CA CYS A 311 -2.74 13.13 -12.45
C CYS A 311 -2.57 11.96 -13.44
N TYR A 312 -1.96 12.19 -14.61
CA TYR A 312 -1.69 11.09 -15.53
C TYR A 312 -0.81 10.02 -14.88
N SER A 313 0.26 10.41 -14.18
CA SER A 313 1.13 9.47 -13.47
C SER A 313 0.34 8.63 -12.46
N GLY A 314 -0.56 9.23 -11.67
CA GLY A 314 -1.44 8.47 -10.79
C GLY A 314 -2.31 7.44 -11.52
N ALA A 315 -2.95 7.85 -12.62
CA ALA A 315 -3.77 6.93 -13.42
C ALA A 315 -2.93 5.80 -14.04
N PHE A 316 -1.72 6.11 -14.52
CA PHE A 316 -0.80 5.09 -15.01
C PHE A 316 -0.33 4.15 -13.91
N ASN A 317 -0.04 4.67 -12.72
CA ASN A 317 0.33 3.87 -11.57
C ASN A 317 -0.75 2.81 -11.26
N SER A 318 -2.01 3.23 -11.14
CA SER A 318 -3.14 2.32 -10.88
C SER A 318 -3.31 1.25 -11.95
N ILE A 319 -3.28 1.61 -13.23
CA ILE A 319 -3.45 0.61 -14.30
C ILE A 319 -2.27 -0.36 -14.35
N TRP A 320 -1.05 0.10 -14.08
CA TRP A 320 0.13 -0.77 -14.03
C TRP A 320 0.12 -1.69 -12.81
N ILE A 321 -0.38 -1.25 -11.66
CA ILE A 321 -0.66 -2.12 -10.50
C ILE A 321 -1.65 -3.20 -10.90
N ALA A 322 -2.77 -2.85 -11.54
CA ALA A 322 -3.79 -3.80 -11.98
C ALA A 322 -3.22 -4.82 -12.98
N ILE A 323 -2.40 -4.39 -13.94
CA ILE A 323 -1.70 -5.26 -14.89
C ILE A 323 -0.73 -6.20 -14.15
N GLY A 324 0.11 -5.66 -13.26
CA GLY A 324 1.13 -6.40 -12.51
C GLY A 324 0.55 -7.45 -11.55
N SER A 325 -0.64 -7.18 -11.01
CA SER A 325 -1.39 -8.05 -10.10
C SER A 325 -2.43 -8.94 -10.79
N SER A 326 -2.52 -8.87 -12.13
CA SER A 326 -3.49 -9.63 -12.95
C SER A 326 -4.96 -9.37 -12.60
N GLN A 327 -5.28 -8.15 -12.17
CA GLN A 327 -6.64 -7.71 -11.90
C GLN A 327 -7.43 -7.44 -13.18
N TRP A 328 -8.75 -7.59 -13.12
CA TRP A 328 -9.69 -7.27 -14.21
C TRP A 328 -9.37 -7.98 -15.55
N GLY A 329 -8.76 -9.16 -15.48
CA GLY A 329 -8.35 -9.94 -16.66
C GLY A 329 -7.15 -9.34 -17.42
N LEU A 330 -6.44 -8.38 -16.84
CA LEU A 330 -5.21 -7.82 -17.41
C LEU A 330 -4.02 -8.73 -17.12
N GLN A 331 -3.01 -8.68 -17.98
CA GLN A 331 -1.75 -9.42 -17.79
C GLN A 331 -0.58 -8.58 -18.29
N VAL A 332 0.58 -8.76 -17.64
CA VAL A 332 1.82 -8.14 -18.08
C VAL A 332 2.27 -8.75 -19.41
N ASP A 333 2.56 -7.90 -20.39
CA ASP A 333 3.30 -8.32 -21.59
C ASP A 333 4.76 -8.57 -21.22
N LYS A 334 5.13 -9.86 -21.19
CA LYS A 334 6.49 -10.30 -20.83
C LYS A 334 7.52 -10.03 -21.92
N VAL A 335 7.08 -9.78 -23.16
CA VAL A 335 7.96 -9.52 -24.30
C VAL A 335 8.22 -8.03 -24.44
N ASN A 336 7.15 -7.22 -24.39
CA ASN A 336 7.23 -5.77 -24.41
C ASN A 336 6.48 -5.15 -23.22
N PRO A 337 7.12 -5.00 -22.04
CA PRO A 337 6.46 -4.41 -20.87
C PRO A 337 6.07 -2.93 -21.03
N TYR A 338 6.49 -2.28 -22.11
CA TYR A 338 6.12 -0.90 -22.45
C TYR A 338 5.08 -0.80 -23.59
N GLY A 339 4.60 -1.93 -24.13
CA GLY A 339 3.75 -1.95 -25.33
C GLY A 339 2.43 -1.18 -25.19
N LEU A 340 1.93 -0.99 -23.98
CA LEU A 340 0.78 -0.09 -23.71
C LEU A 340 1.12 1.37 -24.03
N CYS A 341 2.31 1.83 -23.67
CA CYS A 341 2.70 3.23 -23.80
C CYS A 341 2.88 3.66 -25.26
N GLU A 342 3.29 2.75 -26.13
CA GLU A 342 3.47 2.98 -27.56
C GLU A 342 2.15 3.33 -28.27
N GLN A 343 1.02 2.85 -27.74
CA GLN A 343 -0.32 3.06 -28.31
C GLN A 343 -0.94 4.41 -27.90
N LEU A 344 -0.34 5.11 -26.94
CA LEU A 344 -0.89 6.33 -26.37
C LEU A 344 -0.50 7.58 -27.17
N GLN A 345 -1.29 8.64 -27.01
CA GLN A 345 -0.94 9.98 -27.48
C GLN A 345 0.32 10.48 -26.75
N VAL A 346 1.12 11.29 -27.46
CA VAL A 346 2.43 11.78 -27.00
C VAL A 346 2.38 12.43 -25.61
N LYS A 347 1.32 13.20 -25.32
CA LYS A 347 1.15 13.89 -24.02
C LYS A 347 1.11 12.95 -22.80
N TYR A 348 0.68 11.70 -22.99
CA TYR A 348 0.57 10.72 -21.89
C TYR A 348 1.80 9.82 -21.76
N ARG A 349 2.63 9.72 -22.82
CA ARG A 349 3.68 8.70 -22.90
C ARG A 349 4.71 8.81 -21.78
N SER A 350 5.15 10.01 -21.43
CA SER A 350 6.18 10.18 -20.39
C SER A 350 5.75 9.59 -19.05
N ALA A 351 4.51 9.89 -18.61
CA ALA A 351 3.94 9.32 -17.40
C ALA A 351 3.76 7.79 -17.51
N CYS A 352 3.24 7.30 -18.64
CA CYS A 352 3.10 5.86 -18.87
C CYS A 352 4.44 5.10 -18.77
N TYR A 353 5.50 5.61 -19.40
CA TYR A 353 6.82 4.98 -19.38
C TYR A 353 7.46 5.02 -17.99
N ALA A 354 7.25 6.09 -17.22
CA ALA A 354 7.68 6.16 -15.83
C ALA A 354 7.00 5.07 -14.99
N ASP A 355 5.65 5.05 -15.00
CA ASP A 355 4.84 4.17 -14.16
C ASP A 355 4.77 2.71 -14.68
N ALA A 356 5.32 2.42 -15.86
CA ALA A 356 5.51 1.05 -16.36
C ALA A 356 6.56 0.24 -15.58
N MET A 357 7.30 0.88 -14.67
CA MET A 357 8.25 0.19 -13.79
C MET A 357 7.63 -0.97 -13.01
N ILE A 358 6.34 -0.92 -12.64
CA ILE A 358 5.66 -2.04 -11.95
C ILE A 358 5.66 -3.29 -12.84
N ALA A 359 5.34 -3.14 -14.13
CA ALA A 359 5.40 -4.22 -15.09
C ALA A 359 6.84 -4.69 -15.30
N VAL A 360 7.80 -3.76 -15.42
CA VAL A 360 9.23 -4.08 -15.56
C VAL A 360 9.71 -4.91 -14.37
N MET A 361 9.47 -4.46 -13.14
CA MET A 361 9.84 -5.18 -11.91
C MET A 361 9.16 -6.55 -11.84
N LYS A 362 7.93 -6.68 -12.32
CA LYS A 362 7.24 -7.99 -12.39
C LYS A 362 7.90 -8.93 -13.40
N VAL A 363 8.29 -8.45 -14.58
CA VAL A 363 8.94 -9.26 -15.62
C VAL A 363 10.35 -9.67 -15.23
N THR A 364 11.08 -8.81 -14.53
CA THR A 364 12.47 -9.06 -14.15
C THR A 364 12.63 -9.70 -12.78
N ASP A 365 11.51 -10.07 -12.12
CA ASP A 365 11.51 -10.57 -10.75
C ASP A 365 12.29 -9.63 -9.80
N ARG A 366 12.08 -8.33 -9.97
CA ARG A 366 12.72 -7.21 -9.26
C ARG A 366 14.25 -7.17 -9.40
N ASN A 367 14.85 -7.86 -10.37
CA ASN A 367 16.25 -7.71 -10.69
C ASN A 367 16.52 -6.33 -11.32
N PHE A 368 17.26 -5.48 -10.60
CA PHE A 368 17.49 -4.09 -10.98
C PHE A 368 18.27 -3.96 -12.30
N SER A 369 19.39 -4.69 -12.45
CA SER A 369 20.20 -4.66 -13.67
C SER A 369 19.44 -5.15 -14.90
N ALA A 370 18.62 -6.19 -14.75
CA ALA A 370 17.74 -6.66 -15.82
C ALA A 370 16.67 -5.61 -16.18
N GLY A 371 16.14 -4.90 -15.19
CA GLY A 371 15.22 -3.78 -15.38
C GLY A 371 15.86 -2.64 -16.17
N LEU A 372 17.09 -2.24 -15.82
CA LEU A 372 17.88 -1.26 -16.58
C LEU A 372 18.05 -1.71 -18.03
N GLY A 373 18.37 -2.99 -18.27
CA GLY A 373 18.49 -3.53 -19.63
C GLY A 373 17.19 -3.47 -20.46
N LEU A 374 16.01 -3.39 -19.82
CA LEU A 374 14.75 -3.12 -20.51
C LEU A 374 14.56 -1.62 -20.79
N VAL A 375 14.88 -0.76 -19.83
CA VAL A 375 14.82 0.70 -20.01
C VAL A 375 15.74 1.17 -21.14
N GLU A 376 16.92 0.57 -21.26
CA GLU A 376 17.92 0.87 -22.29
C GLU A 376 17.43 0.65 -23.73
N LYS A 377 16.37 -0.15 -23.92
CA LYS A 377 15.74 -0.40 -25.22
C LYS A 377 14.85 0.75 -25.69
N ILE A 378 14.44 1.65 -24.78
CA ILE A 378 13.63 2.83 -25.10
C ILE A 378 14.50 3.82 -25.86
N LYS A 379 14.16 4.15 -27.11
CA LYS A 379 15.01 4.98 -27.97
C LYS A 379 14.95 6.45 -27.59
N GLU A 380 13.77 6.93 -27.22
CA GLU A 380 13.52 8.32 -26.91
C GLU A 380 14.06 8.69 -25.52
N ASP A 381 15.00 9.62 -25.47
CA ASP A 381 15.66 10.06 -24.23
C ASP A 381 14.66 10.51 -23.15
N LEU A 382 13.62 11.25 -23.54
CA LEU A 382 12.60 11.72 -22.59
C LEU A 382 11.95 10.55 -21.83
N TYR A 383 11.59 9.48 -22.54
CA TYR A 383 10.89 8.34 -21.94
C TYR A 383 11.85 7.42 -21.20
N ALA A 384 13.05 7.19 -21.74
CA ALA A 384 14.08 6.39 -21.09
C ALA A 384 14.52 7.01 -19.75
N ARG A 385 14.67 8.34 -19.69
CA ARG A 385 14.99 9.08 -18.47
C ARG A 385 13.86 8.99 -17.43
N SER A 386 12.61 9.22 -17.83
CA SER A 386 11.46 9.05 -16.95
C SER A 386 11.37 7.62 -16.38
N ALA A 387 11.59 6.60 -17.22
CA ALA A 387 11.55 5.20 -16.82
C ALA A 387 12.69 4.83 -15.86
N VAL A 388 13.94 5.23 -16.14
CA VAL A 388 15.07 4.94 -15.22
C VAL A 388 14.91 5.67 -13.89
N SER A 389 14.40 6.91 -13.91
CA SER A 389 14.16 7.66 -12.69
C SER A 389 13.17 6.96 -11.77
N MET A 390 12.04 6.47 -12.31
CA MET A 390 11.04 5.79 -11.50
C MET A 390 11.50 4.39 -11.06
N LEU A 391 12.13 3.61 -11.95
CA LEU A 391 12.68 2.30 -11.61
C LEU A 391 13.71 2.40 -10.48
N SER A 392 14.64 3.33 -10.59
CA SER A 392 15.72 3.51 -9.60
C SER A 392 15.18 4.07 -8.28
N GLY A 393 14.28 5.06 -8.33
CA GLY A 393 13.63 5.61 -7.15
C GLY A 393 12.82 4.57 -6.37
N LEU A 394 12.05 3.71 -7.04
CA LEU A 394 11.33 2.63 -6.34
C LEU A 394 12.22 1.50 -5.86
N THR A 395 13.33 1.21 -6.56
CA THR A 395 14.28 0.19 -6.13
C THR A 395 14.87 0.54 -4.76
N SER A 396 15.04 1.83 -4.43
CA SER A 396 15.56 2.25 -3.13
C SER A 396 14.70 1.78 -1.95
N ARG A 397 13.39 1.55 -2.15
CA ARG A 397 12.47 1.01 -1.12
C ARG A 397 12.98 -0.32 -0.57
N ASP A 398 13.50 -1.18 -1.43
CA ASP A 398 14.02 -2.50 -1.06
C ASP A 398 15.42 -2.43 -0.40
N TYR A 399 16.01 -1.24 -0.39
CA TYR A 399 17.37 -0.97 0.07
C TYR A 399 17.44 0.04 1.23
N VAL A 400 16.32 0.64 1.64
CA VAL A 400 16.31 1.66 2.69
C VAL A 400 16.73 1.11 4.06
N GLY A 401 16.47 -0.18 4.30
CA GLY A 401 16.93 -0.91 5.48
C GLY A 401 18.40 -1.35 5.43
N LYS A 402 19.09 -1.15 4.30
CA LYS A 402 20.49 -1.57 4.07
C LYS A 402 21.46 -0.40 4.29
N ASN A 403 22.75 -0.72 4.31
CA ASN A 403 23.86 0.24 4.46
C ASN A 403 24.91 0.11 3.34
N ASP A 404 24.65 -0.75 2.37
CA ASP A 404 25.54 -1.03 1.24
C ASP A 404 24.68 -0.98 -0.03
N TRP A 405 25.16 -0.20 -1.00
CA TRP A 405 24.52 0.09 -2.28
C TRP A 405 25.52 0.00 -3.43
N ALA A 406 26.68 -0.62 -3.22
CA ALA A 406 27.71 -0.75 -4.26
C ALA A 406 27.18 -1.49 -5.50
N ASP A 407 26.28 -2.44 -5.32
CA ASP A 407 25.59 -3.16 -6.40
C ASP A 407 24.71 -2.22 -7.25
N ILE A 408 23.98 -1.30 -6.60
CA ILE A 408 23.16 -0.30 -7.28
C ILE A 408 24.01 0.70 -8.05
N ILE A 409 25.07 1.23 -7.42
CA ILE A 409 25.98 2.19 -8.04
C ILE A 409 26.63 1.55 -9.28
N LEU A 410 27.16 0.34 -9.13
CA LEU A 410 27.76 -0.43 -10.23
C LEU A 410 26.75 -0.71 -11.35
N ALA A 411 25.51 -1.07 -11.02
CA ALA A 411 24.47 -1.29 -12.02
C ALA A 411 24.13 0.00 -12.80
N CYS A 412 24.03 1.15 -12.11
CA CYS A 412 23.82 2.44 -12.76
C CYS A 412 25.02 2.81 -13.66
N HIS A 413 26.27 2.66 -13.21
CA HIS A 413 27.47 2.95 -14.00
C HIS A 413 27.63 2.03 -15.22
N ASN A 414 27.20 0.77 -15.11
CA ASN A 414 27.20 -0.19 -16.22
C ASN A 414 26.07 0.05 -17.25
N SER A 415 25.10 0.89 -16.92
CA SER A 415 24.04 1.27 -17.87
C SER A 415 24.52 2.29 -18.91
N GLN A 416 23.71 2.56 -19.92
CA GLN A 416 23.96 3.57 -20.94
C GLN A 416 24.28 4.92 -20.30
N LYS A 417 25.37 5.56 -20.74
CA LYS A 417 25.86 6.86 -20.22
C LYS A 417 24.78 7.93 -20.08
N ARG A 418 23.78 7.96 -20.98
CA ARG A 418 22.67 8.93 -20.95
C ARG A 418 21.72 8.76 -19.75
N LEU A 419 21.76 7.62 -19.05
CA LEU A 419 20.86 7.26 -17.95
C LEU A 419 21.55 7.27 -16.57
N VAL A 420 22.89 7.26 -16.51
CA VAL A 420 23.66 7.10 -15.27
C VAL A 420 23.25 8.11 -14.20
N ASN A 421 23.19 9.40 -14.55
CA ASN A 421 22.86 10.46 -13.59
C ASN A 421 21.42 10.34 -13.09
N ASP A 422 20.46 10.10 -13.98
CA ASP A 422 19.05 9.91 -13.61
C ASP A 422 18.86 8.66 -12.74
N CYS A 423 19.62 7.59 -13.00
CA CYS A 423 19.67 6.37 -12.20
C CYS A 423 20.16 6.65 -10.77
N LEU A 424 21.35 7.23 -10.61
CA LEU A 424 21.96 7.47 -9.30
C LEU A 424 21.17 8.50 -8.47
N THR A 425 20.79 9.61 -9.10
CA THR A 425 20.10 10.70 -8.39
C THR A 425 18.69 10.32 -7.98
N SER A 426 17.97 9.53 -8.79
CA SER A 426 16.66 9.02 -8.39
C SER A 426 16.73 7.97 -7.29
N PHE A 427 17.76 7.11 -7.28
CA PHE A 427 17.96 6.19 -6.16
C PHE A 427 18.13 6.96 -4.84
N ALA A 428 18.97 7.99 -4.85
CA ALA A 428 19.19 8.86 -3.70
C ALA A 428 17.91 9.58 -3.25
N ALA A 429 17.11 10.08 -4.19
CA ALA A 429 15.81 10.67 -3.89
C ALA A 429 14.85 9.65 -3.27
N GLY A 430 14.81 8.42 -3.78
CA GLY A 430 13.99 7.35 -3.23
C GLY A 430 14.41 6.95 -1.80
N LEU A 431 15.70 7.04 -1.45
CA LEU A 431 16.15 6.83 -0.06
C LEU A 431 15.57 7.89 0.90
N VAL A 432 15.28 9.09 0.41
CA VAL A 432 14.54 10.10 1.16
C VAL A 432 13.06 9.72 1.21
N GLU A 433 12.46 9.44 0.06
CA GLU A 433 11.01 9.20 -0.06
C GLU A 433 10.49 8.01 0.76
N PHE A 434 11.28 6.94 0.84
CA PHE A 434 10.96 5.73 1.61
C PHE A 434 11.77 5.63 2.92
N GLY A 435 12.46 6.71 3.29
CA GLY A 435 13.35 6.79 4.45
C GLY A 435 12.66 6.49 5.78
N GLU A 436 13.47 6.22 6.82
CA GLU A 436 12.95 6.15 8.20
C GLU A 436 12.24 7.47 8.55
N PRO A 437 10.98 7.42 9.05
CA PRO A 437 10.25 8.61 9.45
C PRO A 437 11.06 9.52 10.38
N ASN A 438 11.16 10.80 10.03
CA ASN A 438 11.98 11.85 10.66
C ASN A 438 13.51 11.77 10.46
N LYS A 439 14.01 10.72 9.81
CA LYS A 439 15.44 10.50 9.52
C LYS A 439 15.69 10.20 8.04
N GLU A 440 14.78 10.62 7.16
CA GLU A 440 14.82 10.38 5.73
C GLU A 440 16.12 10.89 5.08
N TYR A 441 16.72 11.94 5.66
CA TYR A 441 17.99 12.50 5.22
C TYR A 441 19.20 11.57 5.39
N GLU A 442 19.22 10.68 6.39
CA GLU A 442 20.45 10.00 6.83
C GLU A 442 21.02 9.10 5.73
N LYS A 443 20.21 8.19 5.20
CA LYS A 443 20.64 7.24 4.16
C LYS A 443 20.99 7.93 2.87
N ALA A 444 20.20 8.93 2.48
CA ALA A 444 20.42 9.69 1.26
C ALA A 444 21.75 10.48 1.29
N ILE A 445 22.09 11.09 2.42
CA ILE A 445 23.38 11.77 2.61
C ILE A 445 24.54 10.77 2.58
N ILE A 446 24.40 9.61 3.25
CA ILE A 446 25.43 8.56 3.23
C ILE A 446 25.66 8.07 1.80
N PHE A 447 24.59 7.80 1.04
CA PHE A 447 24.68 7.38 -0.35
C PHE A 447 25.37 8.43 -1.23
N CYS A 448 24.95 9.70 -1.16
CA CYS A 448 25.60 10.78 -1.93
C CYS A 448 27.05 11.04 -1.49
N ASN A 449 27.44 10.63 -0.28
CA ASN A 449 28.82 10.68 0.19
C ASN A 449 29.66 9.44 -0.14
N SER A 450 29.09 8.43 -0.79
CA SER A 450 29.82 7.25 -1.21
C SER A 450 31.09 7.63 -1.99
N PRO A 451 32.24 6.98 -1.72
CA PRO A 451 33.48 7.22 -2.48
C PRO A 451 33.34 6.82 -3.95
N ASP A 452 32.35 5.99 -4.28
CA ASP A 452 32.10 5.53 -5.65
C ASP A 452 31.34 6.56 -6.50
N LEU A 453 30.79 7.62 -5.89
CA LEU A 453 30.20 8.76 -6.60
C LEU A 453 31.25 9.87 -6.75
N ILE A 454 31.71 10.11 -7.98
CA ILE A 454 32.82 11.03 -8.25
C ILE A 454 32.38 12.31 -8.98
N GLY A 455 33.06 13.41 -8.67
CA GLY A 455 32.94 14.68 -9.40
C GLY A 455 31.50 15.19 -9.55
N GLU A 456 30.99 15.17 -10.78
CA GLU A 456 29.66 15.67 -11.12
C GLU A 456 28.53 14.80 -10.55
N GLU A 457 28.71 13.49 -10.45
CA GLU A 457 27.71 12.55 -9.92
C GLU A 457 27.36 12.89 -8.48
N LYS A 458 28.40 13.09 -7.65
CA LYS A 458 28.26 13.50 -6.25
C LYS A 458 27.51 14.83 -6.14
N LYS A 459 27.87 15.82 -6.96
CA LYS A 459 27.23 17.13 -6.98
C LYS A 459 25.73 17.02 -7.34
N LEU A 460 25.40 16.29 -8.39
CA LEU A 460 24.02 16.09 -8.84
C LEU A 460 23.20 15.32 -7.80
N CYS A 461 23.80 14.33 -7.14
CA CYS A 461 23.17 13.58 -6.05
C CYS A 461 22.76 14.51 -4.90
N PHE A 462 23.68 15.35 -4.41
CA PHE A 462 23.37 16.32 -3.36
C PHE A 462 22.31 17.33 -3.79
N GLN A 463 22.42 17.88 -5.01
CA GLN A 463 21.41 18.79 -5.55
C GLN A 463 20.01 18.14 -5.56
N ARG A 464 19.93 16.86 -5.93
CA ARG A 464 18.67 16.12 -5.96
C ARG A 464 18.09 15.92 -4.56
N ILE A 465 18.85 15.42 -3.59
CA ILE A 465 18.32 15.17 -2.24
C ILE A 465 17.97 16.47 -1.51
N ILE A 466 18.74 17.54 -1.72
CA ILE A 466 18.43 18.87 -1.16
C ILE A 466 17.12 19.41 -1.74
N SER A 467 16.86 19.18 -3.03
CA SER A 467 15.57 19.55 -3.63
C SER A 467 14.40 18.88 -2.92
N TYR A 468 14.54 17.61 -2.52
CA TYR A 468 13.53 16.88 -1.72
C TYR A 468 13.46 17.39 -0.27
N PHE A 469 14.59 17.70 0.37
CA PHE A 469 14.58 18.27 1.73
C PHE A 469 13.82 19.59 1.79
N ASN A 470 13.96 20.44 0.76
CA ASN A 470 13.17 21.67 0.61
C ASN A 470 11.66 21.42 0.44
N VAL A 471 11.25 20.20 0.13
CA VAL A 471 9.86 19.77 0.04
C VAL A 471 9.32 19.33 1.38
N ILE A 472 10.05 18.44 2.07
CA ILE A 472 9.50 17.69 3.22
C ILE A 472 9.93 18.24 4.59
N TYR A 473 10.92 19.13 4.64
CA TYR A 473 11.43 19.67 5.90
C TYR A 473 11.21 21.18 6.02
N SER A 474 11.03 21.62 7.27
CA SER A 474 11.01 23.05 7.57
C SER A 474 12.39 23.69 7.35
N PRO A 475 12.45 25.01 7.10
CA PRO A 475 13.72 25.73 6.96
C PRO A 475 14.68 25.52 8.13
N GLU A 476 14.18 25.42 9.36
CA GLU A 476 14.98 25.18 10.57
C GLU A 476 15.63 23.80 10.55
N LYS A 477 14.86 22.78 10.11
CA LYS A 477 15.39 21.42 9.98
C LYS A 477 16.47 21.38 8.90
N ILE A 478 16.27 22.02 7.75
CA ILE A 478 17.28 22.08 6.68
C ILE A 478 18.55 22.77 7.18
N LYS A 479 18.42 23.89 7.90
CA LYS A 479 19.55 24.60 8.51
C LYS A 479 20.34 23.69 9.47
N SER A 480 19.65 22.85 10.24
CA SER A 480 20.30 21.89 11.15
C SER A 480 21.13 20.83 10.41
N LEU A 481 20.84 20.57 9.13
CA LEU A 481 21.53 19.59 8.29
C LEU A 481 22.72 20.17 7.51
N GLU A 482 22.93 21.49 7.51
CA GLU A 482 23.98 22.15 6.72
C GLU A 482 25.39 21.59 6.97
N GLY A 483 25.68 21.13 8.18
CA GLY A 483 26.97 20.52 8.52
C GLY A 483 27.19 19.14 7.88
N MET A 484 26.12 18.42 7.55
CA MET A 484 26.16 17.10 6.91
C MET A 484 26.09 17.20 5.37
N LEU A 485 25.66 18.35 4.85
CA LEU A 485 25.49 18.61 3.41
C LEU A 485 26.72 19.28 2.75
N LYS A 486 27.71 19.66 3.56
CA LYS A 486 29.03 20.15 3.13
C LYS A 486 30.00 18.99 3.03
#